data_AF-A0A9P5NY80-F1
#
_entry.id   AF-A0A9P5NY80-F1
#
_cell.length_a   1.000
_cell.length_b   1.000
_cell.length_c   1.000
_cell.angle_alpha   90.00
_cell.angle_beta   90.00
_cell.angle_gamma   90.00
#
_symmetry.space_group_name_H-M   'P 1'
#
loop_
_entity.id
_entity.type
_entity.pdbx_description
1 polymer ?
#
loop_
_entity_poly.entity_id
_entity_poly.type
_entity_poly.pdbx_seq_one_letter_code
_entity_poly.pdbx_strand_id
1 'polypeptide(L)'
;MPTKQKAVFLNKKFGEFVLGKNDIPIPGPGDVLVKIKSTSLNPVDWKIQKYGMFAEEFPAVLGTDIAGDIEEVGEGVTEFKKGDKVFAQGLLKNDRASFQQYTLVSSSLLARIPPNLSYDQVAALPVALTAAYLGLYNASPHGLGITPPLTEAAQREYAGTPIVVLGGATLIQLAKFSGFSPIITTASLKHTDYLKSLGATNVLDRNLPSSELVSEVNKITGNKPIQFVFDSVSAAATQQAGLDLLAPGGRLVLVLGLAVKAPEDKSVSVVLGIPILPENAIIQTFYHDIISGWLEKGIIKPNNVEVLPDGLKGIIEGLKRLEADQLWLTNPQLASLDNTNGAIDLQELGLQILRISANQLAEEEHYLDVTAWYYLVRINELFASRYQVVGKVGFGTTSTVWLARDLAGCRHVALKIYIRSSSLGNELSQELAAYPLERGPIFHPGRQAMRTLLDSFIISISGPDGEQQCLVFRALDYMRKWQVIHTDIKAANILLGIEDTTVFEKFEQAELDHPTPRKEIGD
;
A
#
# COMPACT_ATOMS: atom_id res chain seq x y z
N MET A 1 27.94 17.56 20.34
CA MET A 1 26.76 17.52 19.45
C MET A 1 25.50 17.85 20.23
N PRO A 2 24.42 18.33 19.60
CA PRO A 2 23.12 18.35 20.26
C PRO A 2 22.75 16.93 20.73
N THR A 3 22.01 16.80 21.83
CA THR A 3 21.52 15.50 22.32
C THR A 3 20.13 15.16 21.78
N LYS A 4 19.40 16.16 21.29
CA LYS A 4 18.07 16.03 20.70
C LYS A 4 18.10 16.46 19.23
N GLN A 5 17.23 15.86 18.44
CA GLN A 5 17.01 16.19 17.04
C GLN A 5 15.52 16.36 16.73
N LYS A 6 15.19 16.95 15.58
CA LYS A 6 13.83 16.96 15.05
C LYS A 6 13.58 15.68 14.24
N ALA A 7 12.35 15.18 14.30
CA ALA A 7 11.89 14.05 13.50
C ALA A 7 10.39 14.18 13.22
N VAL A 8 9.93 13.52 12.16
CA VAL A 8 8.51 13.36 11.86
C VAL A 8 8.05 12.01 12.40
N PHE A 9 7.10 12.05 13.32
CA PHE A 9 6.58 10.88 14.00
C PHE A 9 5.20 10.51 13.50
N LEU A 10 4.97 9.22 13.30
CA LEU A 10 3.65 8.64 13.34
C LEU A 10 3.38 8.23 14.80
N ASN A 11 2.51 8.94 15.52
CA ASN A 11 2.36 8.73 16.97
C ASN A 11 1.54 7.50 17.36
N LYS A 12 0.76 6.96 16.43
CA LYS A 12 -0.05 5.75 16.59
C LYS A 12 -0.35 5.16 15.21
N LYS A 13 -0.73 3.89 15.17
CA LYS A 13 -1.25 3.23 13.97
C LYS A 13 -2.39 4.04 13.35
N PHE A 14 -2.36 4.25 12.04
CA PHE A 14 -3.31 5.12 11.31
C PHE A 14 -3.39 6.58 11.81
N GLY A 15 -2.39 7.03 12.57
CA GLY A 15 -2.32 8.40 13.07
C GLY A 15 -1.85 9.39 12.02
N GLU A 16 -1.85 10.66 12.39
CA GLU A 16 -1.21 11.71 11.60
C GLU A 16 0.29 11.77 11.85
N PHE A 17 1.03 12.22 10.85
CA PHE A 17 2.43 12.59 11.01
C PHE A 17 2.56 13.92 11.77
N VAL A 18 3.44 13.96 12.76
CA VAL A 18 3.65 15.13 13.61
C VAL A 18 5.14 15.41 13.74
N LEU A 19 5.53 16.68 13.57
CA LEU A 19 6.90 17.11 13.83
C LEU A 19 7.15 17.15 15.35
N GLY A 20 8.19 16.46 15.81
CA GLY A 20 8.57 16.41 17.22
C GLY A 20 10.08 16.42 17.42
N LYS A 21 10.52 15.99 18.61
CA LYS A 21 11.94 15.78 18.92
C LYS A 21 12.17 14.44 19.63
N ASN A 22 13.23 13.75 19.28
CA ASN A 22 13.77 12.56 19.97
C ASN A 22 15.27 12.75 20.25
N ASP A 23 15.87 11.77 20.93
CA ASP A 23 17.31 11.71 21.15
C ASP A 23 18.07 11.39 19.87
N ILE A 24 19.31 11.87 19.79
CA ILE A 24 20.25 11.44 18.75
C ILE A 24 20.84 10.09 19.18
N PRO A 25 20.73 9.04 18.36
CA PRO A 25 21.29 7.74 18.70
C PRO A 25 22.82 7.78 18.68
N ILE A 26 23.45 6.92 19.48
CA ILE A 26 24.92 6.75 19.54
C ILE A 26 25.26 5.52 18.69
N PRO A 27 26.24 5.60 17.76
CA PRO A 27 26.60 4.45 16.95
C PRO A 27 27.23 3.34 17.80
N GLY A 28 26.72 2.12 17.66
CA GLY A 28 27.34 0.91 18.21
C GLY A 28 28.43 0.36 17.28
N PRO A 29 29.03 -0.80 17.63
CA PRO A 29 30.00 -1.46 16.75
C PRO A 29 29.45 -1.70 15.33
N GLY A 30 30.21 -1.33 14.30
CA GLY A 30 29.83 -1.48 12.90
C GLY A 30 28.77 -0.50 12.38
N ASP A 31 28.28 0.42 13.20
CA ASP A 31 27.36 1.49 12.80
C ASP A 31 28.09 2.82 12.60
N VAL A 32 27.48 3.70 11.81
CA VAL A 32 27.83 5.12 11.76
C VAL A 32 26.60 5.95 12.07
N LEU A 33 26.82 7.14 12.62
CA LEU A 33 25.80 8.17 12.73
C LEU A 33 25.89 9.08 11.51
N VAL A 34 24.83 9.16 10.73
CA VAL A 34 24.74 10.04 9.55
C VAL A 34 23.88 11.26 9.89
N LYS A 35 24.42 12.46 9.65
CA LYS A 35 23.65 13.70 9.62
C LYS A 35 22.99 13.84 8.24
N ILE A 36 21.68 13.62 8.20
CA ILE A 36 20.89 13.63 6.97
C ILE A 36 20.84 15.06 6.40
N LYS A 37 21.18 15.17 5.13
CA LYS A 37 21.08 16.41 4.34
C LYS A 37 19.84 16.39 3.46
N SER A 38 19.55 15.23 2.87
CA SER A 38 18.38 15.00 2.04
C SER A 38 17.82 13.61 2.30
N THR A 39 16.50 13.52 2.25
CA THR A 39 15.72 12.28 2.26
C THR A 39 14.67 12.39 1.15
N SER A 40 14.03 11.28 0.82
CA SER A 40 13.09 11.17 -0.29
C SER A 40 11.81 10.46 0.17
N LEU A 41 10.72 10.70 -0.55
CA LEU A 41 9.41 10.13 -0.26
C LEU A 41 9.14 8.97 -1.21
N ASN A 42 8.71 7.85 -0.65
CA ASN A 42 8.38 6.64 -1.40
C ASN A 42 6.90 6.27 -1.20
N PRO A 43 6.29 5.56 -2.17
CA PRO A 43 4.91 5.11 -2.01
C PRO A 43 4.68 4.26 -0.76
N VAL A 44 5.70 3.55 -0.28
CA VAL A 44 5.59 2.76 0.97
C VAL A 44 5.34 3.65 2.20
N ASP A 45 5.83 4.88 2.23
CA ASP A 45 5.78 5.75 3.40
C ASP A 45 4.34 6.16 3.74
N TRP A 46 3.56 6.59 2.73
CA TRP A 46 2.14 6.89 2.93
C TRP A 46 1.30 5.62 3.11
N LYS A 47 1.70 4.51 2.47
CA LYS A 47 1.02 3.21 2.62
C LYS A 47 1.14 2.65 4.03
N ILE A 48 2.29 2.82 4.69
CA ILE A 48 2.48 2.46 6.11
C ILE A 48 1.46 3.20 6.98
N GLN A 49 1.28 4.51 6.76
CA GLN A 49 0.31 5.31 7.50
C GLN A 49 -1.13 4.86 7.20
N LYS A 50 -1.50 4.78 5.92
CA LYS A 50 -2.87 4.51 5.46
C LYS A 50 -3.35 3.10 5.79
N TYR A 51 -2.50 2.10 5.58
CA TYR A 51 -2.84 0.68 5.75
C TYR A 51 -2.36 0.09 7.07
N GLY A 52 -1.63 0.86 7.89
CA GLY A 52 -1.15 0.40 9.21
C GLY A 52 -0.26 -0.84 9.10
N MET A 53 0.58 -0.90 8.06
CA MET A 53 1.49 -2.02 7.82
C MET A 53 2.91 -1.70 8.30
N PHE A 54 3.70 -2.72 8.59
CA PHE A 54 5.12 -2.67 9.01
C PHE A 54 5.43 -2.01 10.38
N ALA A 55 4.77 -0.91 10.74
CA ALA A 55 4.99 -0.22 12.01
C ALA A 55 4.11 -0.83 13.12
N GLU A 56 4.75 -1.50 14.09
CA GLU A 56 4.07 -2.09 15.26
C GLU A 56 4.35 -1.34 16.57
N GLU A 57 5.44 -0.55 16.62
CA GLU A 57 5.82 0.26 17.79
C GLU A 57 5.63 1.76 17.51
N PHE A 58 5.10 2.48 18.50
CA PHE A 58 4.80 3.91 18.37
C PHE A 58 5.31 4.71 19.58
N PRO A 59 5.74 5.98 19.41
CA PRO A 59 5.78 6.73 18.15
C PRO A 59 6.84 6.18 17.18
N ALA A 60 6.51 6.11 15.89
CA ALA A 60 7.38 5.59 14.83
C ALA A 60 7.97 6.72 13.99
N VAL A 61 9.23 6.60 13.56
CA VAL A 61 9.86 7.43 12.53
C VAL A 61 9.96 6.59 11.25
N LEU A 62 9.50 7.14 10.12
CA LEU A 62 9.47 6.45 8.83
C LEU A 62 10.51 7.02 7.84
N GLY A 63 10.38 6.64 6.57
CA GLY A 63 11.31 6.96 5.50
C GLY A 63 12.58 6.14 5.59
N THR A 64 13.12 5.69 4.47
CA THR A 64 14.39 4.95 4.46
C THR A 64 15.43 5.47 3.47
N ASP A 65 15.16 6.53 2.71
CA ASP A 65 16.17 7.12 1.83
C ASP A 65 17.06 8.10 2.59
N ILE A 66 18.37 7.80 2.66
CA ILE A 66 19.34 8.57 3.43
C ILE A 66 20.42 9.10 2.49
N ALA A 67 20.64 10.42 2.50
CA ALA A 67 21.84 11.05 1.96
C ALA A 67 22.37 12.09 2.95
N GLY A 68 23.64 12.00 3.34
CA GLY A 68 24.17 12.85 4.39
C GLY A 68 25.67 12.79 4.59
N ASP A 69 26.12 13.44 5.67
CA ASP A 69 27.52 13.40 6.10
C ASP A 69 27.64 12.45 7.29
N ILE A 70 28.69 11.63 7.33
CA ILE A 70 29.03 10.88 8.55
C ILE A 70 29.40 11.87 9.64
N GLU A 71 28.72 11.78 10.77
CA GLU A 71 28.92 12.66 11.93
C GLU A 71 29.79 11.99 12.99
N GLU A 72 29.63 10.67 13.16
CA GLU A 72 30.36 9.82 14.11
C GLU A 72 30.45 8.38 13.58
N VAL A 73 31.51 7.66 13.93
CA VAL A 73 31.71 6.25 13.56
C VAL A 73 31.77 5.39 14.82
N GLY A 74 31.13 4.24 14.78
CA GLY A 74 31.15 3.26 15.85
C GLY A 74 32.42 2.41 15.85
N GLU A 75 32.56 1.58 16.88
CA GLU A 75 33.70 0.66 17.02
C GLU A 75 33.84 -0.26 15.79
N GLY A 76 35.08 -0.48 15.35
CA GLY A 76 35.39 -1.40 14.25
C GLY A 76 35.19 -0.84 12.84
N VAL A 77 34.55 0.33 12.68
CA VAL A 77 34.44 1.01 11.38
C VAL A 77 35.76 1.72 11.08
N THR A 78 36.43 1.34 9.99
CA THR A 78 37.77 1.87 9.63
C THR A 78 37.83 2.47 8.24
N GLU A 79 36.92 2.04 7.37
CA GLU A 79 36.80 2.43 5.97
C GLU A 79 36.07 3.77 5.79
N PHE A 80 35.40 4.27 6.82
CA PHE A 80 34.68 5.55 6.84
C PHE A 80 35.17 6.45 7.97
N LYS A 81 35.04 7.76 7.78
CA LYS A 81 35.33 8.77 8.81
C LYS A 81 34.31 9.90 8.83
N LYS A 82 34.29 10.65 9.93
CA LYS A 82 33.52 11.89 10.05
C LYS A 82 33.78 12.83 8.87
N GLY A 83 32.71 13.35 8.28
CA GLY A 83 32.72 14.26 7.15
C GLY A 83 32.60 13.59 5.78
N ASP A 84 32.72 12.25 5.71
CA ASP A 84 32.48 11.53 4.46
C ASP A 84 31.01 11.69 4.02
N LYS A 85 30.82 11.94 2.72
CA LYS A 85 29.51 12.09 2.10
C LYS A 85 28.99 10.73 1.67
N VAL A 86 27.86 10.31 2.21
CA VAL A 86 27.34 8.96 2.01
C VAL A 86 25.84 8.96 1.73
N PHE A 87 25.38 7.89 1.09
CA PHE A 87 23.98 7.57 0.94
C PHE A 87 23.73 6.08 1.19
N ALA A 88 22.51 5.74 1.60
CA ALA A 88 22.11 4.38 1.94
C ALA A 88 20.59 4.27 1.97
N GLN A 89 20.11 3.02 2.00
CA GLN A 89 18.76 2.74 2.46
C GLN A 89 18.79 2.35 3.95
N GLY A 90 18.05 3.10 4.77
CA GLY A 90 17.81 2.84 6.17
C GLY A 90 16.80 1.71 6.41
N LEU A 91 16.27 1.67 7.64
CA LEU A 91 15.31 0.65 8.07
C LEU A 91 14.06 1.30 8.67
N LEU A 92 12.96 0.55 8.68
CA LEU A 92 11.71 0.92 9.38
C LEU A 92 11.85 0.73 10.90
N LYS A 93 12.88 1.35 11.48
CA LYS A 93 13.17 1.36 12.92
C LYS A 93 13.60 2.78 13.30
N ASN A 94 13.12 3.28 14.43
CA ASN A 94 13.27 4.69 14.81
C ASN A 94 14.71 5.22 14.78
N ASP A 95 15.69 4.42 15.20
CA ASP A 95 17.11 4.82 15.22
C ASP A 95 17.79 4.70 13.84
N ARG A 96 17.10 4.16 12.84
CA ARG A 96 17.63 3.84 11.49
C ARG A 96 16.75 4.36 10.34
N ALA A 97 15.74 5.16 10.65
CA ALA A 97 14.83 5.78 9.70
C ALA A 97 15.30 7.19 9.28
N SER A 98 14.79 7.70 8.16
CA SER A 98 15.33 8.90 7.51
C SER A 98 14.52 10.18 7.70
N PHE A 99 13.28 10.11 8.19
CA PHE A 99 12.47 11.30 8.47
C PHE A 99 12.86 11.98 9.80
N GLN A 100 14.17 12.19 9.98
CA GLN A 100 14.81 12.83 11.12
C GLN A 100 16.15 13.45 10.69
N GLN A 101 16.84 14.15 11.59
CA GLN A 101 18.07 14.87 11.22
C GLN A 101 19.34 13.99 11.30
N TYR A 102 19.30 12.94 12.10
CA TYR A 102 20.40 12.04 12.40
C TYR A 102 19.88 10.60 12.52
N THR A 103 20.57 9.67 11.88
CA THR A 103 20.19 8.25 11.86
C THR A 103 21.42 7.36 11.94
N LEU A 104 21.25 6.17 12.51
CA LEU A 104 22.23 5.09 12.41
C LEU A 104 22.11 4.38 11.07
N VAL A 105 23.25 3.98 10.52
CA VAL A 105 23.36 3.13 9.34
C VAL A 105 24.49 2.13 9.58
N SER A 106 24.30 0.87 9.20
CA SER A 106 25.39 -0.10 9.22
C SER A 106 26.41 0.27 8.15
N SER A 107 27.71 0.23 8.46
CA SER A 107 28.74 0.63 7.49
C SER A 107 28.73 -0.21 6.22
N SER A 108 28.28 -1.46 6.28
CA SER A 108 28.15 -2.36 5.13
C SER A 108 27.05 -1.98 4.13
N LEU A 109 26.15 -1.06 4.50
CA LEU A 109 25.08 -0.56 3.63
C LEU A 109 25.35 0.86 3.09
N LEU A 110 26.53 1.42 3.41
CA LEU A 110 26.90 2.76 2.95
C LEU A 110 27.53 2.74 1.57
N ALA A 111 27.10 3.67 0.74
CA ALA A 111 27.78 4.07 -0.48
C ALA A 111 28.32 5.50 -0.35
N ARG A 112 29.44 5.82 -1.02
CA ARG A 112 29.96 7.19 -1.07
C ARG A 112 29.25 7.98 -2.15
N ILE A 113 28.96 9.25 -1.87
CA ILE A 113 28.40 10.16 -2.87
C ILE A 113 29.52 10.57 -3.84
N PRO A 114 29.41 10.28 -5.14
CA PRO A 114 30.37 10.76 -6.13
C PRO A 114 30.46 12.30 -6.15
N PRO A 115 31.64 12.90 -6.38
CA PRO A 115 31.82 14.36 -6.32
C PRO A 115 30.92 15.16 -7.28
N ASN A 116 30.43 14.52 -8.35
CA ASN A 116 29.56 15.11 -9.36
C ASN A 116 28.05 15.02 -9.03
N LEU A 117 27.67 14.44 -7.89
CA LEU A 117 26.27 14.29 -7.48
C LEU A 117 25.96 15.03 -6.17
N SER A 118 24.78 15.63 -6.12
CA SER A 118 24.24 16.29 -4.93
C SER A 118 23.53 15.31 -4.00
N TYR A 119 23.30 15.71 -2.74
CA TYR A 119 22.52 14.93 -1.78
C TYR A 119 21.09 14.66 -2.26
N ASP A 120 20.43 15.66 -2.85
CA ASP A 120 19.06 15.51 -3.36
C ASP A 120 18.99 14.45 -4.47
N GLN A 121 19.97 14.45 -5.37
CA GLN A 121 20.08 13.45 -6.43
C GLN A 121 20.27 12.04 -5.88
N VAL A 122 21.22 11.82 -4.97
CA VAL A 122 21.44 10.46 -4.43
C VAL A 122 20.35 10.02 -3.45
N ALA A 123 19.64 10.94 -2.80
CA ALA A 123 18.51 10.61 -1.93
C ALA A 123 17.34 10.01 -2.72
N ALA A 124 17.19 10.33 -4.01
CA ALA A 124 16.12 9.79 -4.86
C ALA A 124 16.37 8.34 -5.37
N LEU A 125 17.41 7.67 -4.87
CA LEU A 125 17.84 6.35 -5.31
C LEU A 125 17.46 5.19 -4.37
N PRO A 126 17.71 5.22 -3.04
CA PRO A 126 17.97 4.01 -2.29
C PRO A 126 16.85 2.96 -2.34
N VAL A 127 15.62 3.31 -1.95
CA VAL A 127 14.48 2.39 -1.98
C VAL A 127 14.19 1.88 -3.41
N ALA A 128 14.09 2.78 -4.38
CA ALA A 128 13.77 2.42 -5.76
C ALA A 128 14.86 1.56 -6.41
N LEU A 129 16.13 1.87 -6.14
CA LEU A 129 17.28 1.13 -6.63
C LEU A 129 17.39 -0.24 -5.98
N THR A 130 17.20 -0.33 -4.65
CA THR A 130 17.18 -1.62 -3.95
C THR A 130 16.08 -2.53 -4.48
N ALA A 131 14.86 -2.00 -4.65
CA ALA A 131 13.75 -2.78 -5.20
C ALA A 131 14.05 -3.28 -6.62
N ALA A 132 14.60 -2.42 -7.49
CA ALA A 132 14.95 -2.80 -8.86
C ALA A 132 16.12 -3.81 -8.91
N TYR A 133 17.17 -3.58 -8.12
CA TYR A 133 18.35 -4.44 -8.07
C TYR A 133 18.00 -5.83 -7.53
N LEU A 134 17.34 -5.91 -6.38
CA LEU A 134 16.89 -7.18 -5.81
C LEU A 134 15.90 -7.87 -6.74
N GLY A 135 14.93 -7.13 -7.29
CA GLY A 135 13.93 -7.71 -8.17
C GLY A 135 14.48 -8.28 -9.47
N LEU A 136 15.56 -7.73 -10.02
CA LEU A 136 16.26 -8.37 -11.14
C LEU A 136 17.10 -9.57 -10.67
N TYR A 137 17.92 -9.37 -9.65
CA TYR A 137 19.09 -10.21 -9.43
C TYR A 137 18.96 -11.23 -8.31
N ASN A 138 18.04 -11.06 -7.35
CA ASN A 138 17.78 -12.12 -6.37
C ASN A 138 17.24 -13.37 -7.05
N ALA A 139 17.61 -14.53 -6.52
CA ALA A 139 17.06 -15.79 -6.96
C ALA A 139 15.54 -15.85 -6.73
N SER A 140 14.83 -16.59 -7.59
CA SER A 140 13.43 -16.95 -7.35
C SER A 140 13.33 -17.71 -6.01
N PRO A 141 12.32 -17.41 -5.15
CA PRO A 141 11.12 -16.62 -5.42
C PRO A 141 11.22 -15.12 -5.03
N HIS A 142 12.42 -14.59 -4.82
CA HIS A 142 12.65 -13.23 -4.30
C HIS A 142 13.07 -12.22 -5.38
N GLY A 143 13.18 -12.64 -6.63
CA GLY A 143 13.55 -11.83 -7.79
C GLY A 143 13.53 -12.67 -9.08
N LEU A 144 13.91 -12.06 -10.20
CA LEU A 144 13.97 -12.74 -11.51
C LEU A 144 15.15 -13.70 -11.60
N GLY A 145 16.14 -13.63 -10.72
CA GLY A 145 17.30 -14.53 -10.70
C GLY A 145 18.18 -14.42 -11.94
N ILE A 146 18.27 -13.22 -12.53
CA ILE A 146 19.18 -12.97 -13.64
C ILE A 146 20.59 -12.68 -13.11
N THR A 147 21.61 -12.88 -13.94
CA THR A 147 23.01 -12.63 -13.54
C THR A 147 23.24 -11.12 -13.34
N PRO A 148 23.76 -10.69 -12.16
CA PRO A 148 24.23 -9.32 -11.97
C PRO A 148 25.28 -8.92 -13.02
N PRO A 149 25.19 -7.72 -13.64
CA PRO A 149 26.07 -7.28 -14.73
C PRO A 149 27.46 -6.80 -14.22
N LEU A 150 28.10 -7.59 -13.37
CA LEU A 150 29.38 -7.25 -12.72
C LEU A 150 30.59 -7.56 -13.60
N THR A 151 30.40 -8.29 -14.70
CA THR A 151 31.44 -8.61 -15.70
C THR A 151 30.97 -8.23 -17.10
N GLU A 152 31.90 -8.01 -18.03
CA GLU A 152 31.56 -7.73 -19.43
C GLU A 152 30.73 -8.85 -20.09
N ALA A 153 30.95 -10.10 -19.68
CA ALA A 153 30.18 -11.25 -20.15
C ALA A 153 28.73 -11.16 -19.65
N ALA A 154 28.52 -10.92 -18.35
CA ALA A 154 27.20 -10.78 -17.76
C ALA A 154 26.42 -9.59 -18.34
N GLN A 155 27.11 -8.50 -18.71
CA GLN A 155 26.50 -7.32 -19.35
C GLN A 155 25.93 -7.60 -20.75
N ARG A 156 26.31 -8.71 -21.38
CA ARG A 156 25.85 -9.11 -22.73
C ARG A 156 24.99 -10.35 -22.71
N GLU A 157 24.79 -10.97 -21.55
CA GLU A 157 24.11 -12.26 -21.40
C GLU A 157 22.68 -12.23 -21.93
N TYR A 158 21.98 -11.11 -21.77
CA TYR A 158 20.58 -10.95 -22.17
C TYR A 158 20.40 -10.26 -23.53
N ALA A 159 21.46 -10.18 -24.34
CA ALA A 159 21.38 -9.61 -25.69
C ALA A 159 20.33 -10.32 -26.56
N GLY A 160 19.46 -9.55 -27.22
CA GLY A 160 18.37 -10.07 -28.05
C GLY A 160 17.19 -10.69 -27.29
N THR A 161 17.23 -10.66 -25.95
CA THR A 161 16.15 -11.11 -25.07
C THR A 161 15.26 -9.91 -24.70
N PRO A 162 13.94 -9.99 -24.95
CA PRO A 162 13.00 -8.94 -24.54
C PRO A 162 12.76 -8.95 -23.02
N ILE A 163 12.60 -7.76 -22.43
CA ILE A 163 12.06 -7.56 -21.09
C ILE A 163 10.97 -6.50 -21.13
N VAL A 164 9.89 -6.72 -20.38
CA VAL A 164 8.82 -5.73 -20.20
C VAL A 164 8.87 -5.17 -18.78
N VAL A 165 8.87 -3.84 -18.68
CA VAL A 165 8.90 -3.08 -17.43
C VAL A 165 7.61 -2.26 -17.30
N LEU A 166 6.67 -2.71 -16.48
CA LEU A 166 5.42 -1.99 -16.24
C LEU A 166 5.67 -0.90 -15.19
N GLY A 167 6.01 0.30 -15.66
CA GLY A 167 6.49 1.41 -14.83
C GLY A 167 7.88 1.20 -14.22
N GLY A 168 8.55 2.30 -13.86
CA GLY A 168 9.82 2.30 -13.12
C GLY A 168 11.05 2.68 -13.95
N ALA A 169 11.59 3.88 -13.72
CA ALA A 169 12.71 4.44 -14.48
C ALA A 169 14.08 3.82 -14.13
N THR A 170 14.36 3.57 -12.84
CA THR A 170 15.64 3.00 -12.37
C THR A 170 15.90 1.60 -12.95
N LEU A 171 14.84 0.80 -13.04
CA LEU A 171 14.88 -0.56 -13.55
C LEU A 171 15.30 -0.64 -15.03
N ILE A 172 14.87 0.33 -15.85
CA ILE A 172 15.23 0.40 -17.27
C ILE A 172 16.76 0.49 -17.45
N GLN A 173 17.44 1.25 -16.58
CA GLN A 173 18.88 1.42 -16.63
C GLN A 173 19.63 0.11 -16.30
N LEU A 174 19.15 -0.62 -15.28
CA LEU A 174 19.69 -1.93 -14.91
C LEU A 174 19.44 -2.97 -16.00
N ALA A 175 18.23 -3.00 -16.59
CA ALA A 175 17.91 -3.88 -17.71
C ALA A 175 18.81 -3.60 -18.92
N LYS A 176 19.04 -2.32 -19.25
CA LYS A 176 19.99 -1.92 -20.29
C LYS A 176 21.40 -2.40 -19.99
N PHE A 177 21.85 -2.23 -18.76
CA PHE A 177 23.21 -2.62 -18.37
C PHE A 177 23.42 -4.14 -18.32
N SER A 178 22.35 -4.91 -18.07
CA SER A 178 22.32 -6.36 -18.24
C SER A 178 22.24 -6.83 -19.71
N GLY A 179 22.10 -5.91 -20.67
CA GLY A 179 22.13 -6.21 -22.10
C GLY A 179 20.79 -6.57 -22.73
N PHE A 180 19.66 -6.43 -22.01
CA PHE A 180 18.34 -6.72 -22.57
C PHE A 180 18.04 -5.90 -23.83
N SER A 181 17.38 -6.54 -24.80
CA SER A 181 16.94 -5.88 -26.03
C SER A 181 15.86 -6.72 -26.74
N PRO A 182 14.67 -6.17 -27.02
CA PRO A 182 14.20 -4.83 -26.66
C PRO A 182 13.90 -4.66 -25.15
N ILE A 183 13.93 -3.42 -24.68
CA ILE A 183 13.46 -3.01 -23.34
C ILE A 183 12.18 -2.22 -23.54
N ILE A 184 11.05 -2.86 -23.25
CA ILE A 184 9.72 -2.29 -23.47
C ILE A 184 9.19 -1.82 -22.13
N THR A 185 8.70 -0.59 -22.04
CA THR A 185 8.13 -0.06 -20.80
C THR A 185 6.78 0.61 -21.03
N THR A 186 5.92 0.61 -20.02
CA THR A 186 4.66 1.37 -20.02
C THR A 186 4.78 2.63 -19.18
N ALA A 187 4.31 3.77 -19.72
CA ALA A 187 4.30 5.05 -19.03
C ALA A 187 3.30 6.02 -19.69
N SER A 188 3.14 7.22 -19.12
CA SER A 188 2.57 8.32 -19.90
C SER A 188 3.52 8.70 -21.03
N LEU A 189 3.02 8.82 -22.26
CA LEU A 189 3.83 9.07 -23.46
C LEU A 189 4.61 10.39 -23.40
N LYS A 190 4.23 11.35 -22.54
CA LYS A 190 5.00 12.58 -22.30
C LYS A 190 6.41 12.33 -21.74
N HIS A 191 6.67 11.14 -21.18
CA HIS A 191 7.96 10.75 -20.62
C HIS A 191 8.82 9.92 -21.60
N THR A 192 8.36 9.72 -22.84
CA THR A 192 9.02 8.84 -23.82
C THR A 192 10.50 9.17 -24.00
N ASP A 193 10.85 10.44 -24.25
CA ASP A 193 12.23 10.84 -24.52
C ASP A 193 13.13 10.62 -23.30
N TYR A 194 12.63 10.93 -22.12
CA TYR A 194 13.33 10.68 -20.86
C TYR A 194 13.58 9.17 -20.67
N LEU A 195 12.57 8.32 -20.80
CA LEU A 195 12.70 6.87 -20.61
C LEU A 195 13.60 6.22 -21.67
N LYS A 196 13.55 6.70 -22.92
CA LYS A 196 14.49 6.29 -23.97
C LYS A 196 15.93 6.70 -23.64
N SER A 197 16.14 7.90 -23.08
CA SER A 197 17.47 8.33 -22.63
C SER A 197 18.05 7.43 -21.53
N LEU A 198 17.18 6.78 -20.73
CA LEU A 198 17.57 5.82 -19.70
C LEU A 198 17.84 4.41 -20.24
N GLY A 199 17.27 4.05 -21.40
CA GLY A 199 17.51 2.76 -22.03
C GLY A 199 16.31 2.06 -22.63
N ALA A 200 15.10 2.56 -22.45
CA ALA A 200 13.93 1.95 -23.06
C ALA A 200 14.07 1.99 -24.58
N THR A 201 13.87 0.86 -25.25
CA THR A 201 13.81 0.83 -26.72
C THR A 201 12.41 1.24 -27.19
N ASN A 202 11.39 0.90 -26.41
CA ASN A 202 9.99 1.17 -26.71
C ASN A 202 9.26 1.65 -25.46
N VAL A 203 8.42 2.67 -25.63
CA VAL A 203 7.54 3.20 -24.58
C VAL A 203 6.12 3.11 -25.09
N LEU A 204 5.29 2.36 -24.38
CA LEU A 204 3.87 2.16 -24.68
C LEU A 204 3.02 2.95 -23.69
N ASP A 205 1.82 3.36 -24.11
CA ASP A 205 0.92 4.08 -23.21
C ASP A 205 0.45 3.12 -22.10
N ARG A 206 0.60 3.55 -20.85
CA ARG A 206 0.16 2.81 -19.66
C ARG A 206 -1.35 2.56 -19.61
N ASN A 207 -2.14 3.32 -20.36
CA ASN A 207 -3.59 3.20 -20.39
C ASN A 207 -4.08 2.19 -21.43
N LEU A 208 -3.18 1.54 -22.19
CA LEU A 208 -3.58 0.49 -23.12
C LEU A 208 -4.28 -0.65 -22.36
N PRO A 209 -5.41 -1.16 -22.87
CA PRO A 209 -5.98 -2.41 -22.39
C PRO A 209 -4.98 -3.56 -22.51
N SER A 210 -5.07 -4.57 -21.63
CA SER A 210 -4.13 -5.71 -21.62
C SER A 210 -3.96 -6.38 -22.98
N SER A 211 -5.07 -6.62 -23.69
CA SER A 211 -5.06 -7.24 -25.02
C SER A 211 -4.30 -6.42 -26.08
N GLU A 212 -4.44 -5.10 -26.04
CA GLU A 212 -3.73 -4.19 -26.95
C GLU A 212 -2.25 -4.10 -26.57
N LEU A 213 -1.93 -4.04 -25.27
CA LEU A 213 -0.56 -4.08 -24.79
C LEU A 213 0.17 -5.36 -25.26
N VAL A 214 -0.48 -6.52 -25.14
CA VAL A 214 0.04 -7.80 -25.63
C VAL A 214 0.25 -7.76 -27.15
N SER A 215 -0.70 -7.21 -27.90
CA SER A 215 -0.57 -7.06 -29.36
C SER A 215 0.64 -6.18 -29.74
N GLU A 216 0.80 -5.02 -29.10
CA GLU A 216 1.92 -4.12 -29.38
C GLU A 216 3.27 -4.72 -28.98
N VAL A 217 3.36 -5.39 -27.83
CA VAL A 217 4.57 -6.10 -27.43
C VAL A 217 4.92 -7.19 -28.45
N ASN A 218 3.95 -7.99 -28.90
CA ASN A 218 4.17 -9.02 -29.91
C ASN A 218 4.64 -8.44 -31.26
N LYS A 219 4.11 -7.29 -31.68
CA LYS A 219 4.60 -6.59 -32.87
C LYS A 219 6.05 -6.15 -32.72
N ILE A 220 6.41 -5.56 -31.57
CA ILE A 220 7.77 -5.09 -31.29
C ILE A 220 8.76 -6.26 -31.26
N THR A 221 8.39 -7.37 -30.63
CA THR A 221 9.29 -8.51 -30.45
C THR A 221 9.29 -9.48 -31.62
N GLY A 222 8.40 -9.31 -32.61
CA GLY A 222 8.21 -10.27 -33.68
C GLY A 222 7.70 -11.62 -33.17
N ASN A 223 6.81 -11.60 -32.16
CA ASN A 223 6.29 -12.77 -31.44
C ASN A 223 7.36 -13.60 -30.72
N LYS A 224 8.52 -13.02 -30.39
CA LYS A 224 9.48 -13.70 -29.51
C LYS A 224 8.85 -13.90 -28.12
N PRO A 225 9.02 -15.08 -27.49
CA PRO A 225 8.52 -15.34 -26.14
C PRO A 225 9.04 -14.32 -25.12
N ILE A 226 8.14 -13.76 -24.30
CA ILE A 226 8.51 -12.90 -23.18
C ILE A 226 8.77 -13.78 -21.96
N GLN A 227 10.01 -13.78 -21.49
CA GLN A 227 10.44 -14.59 -20.34
C GLN A 227 10.50 -13.77 -19.04
N PHE A 228 10.55 -12.44 -19.15
CA PHE A 228 10.79 -11.54 -18.05
C PHE A 228 9.83 -10.35 -18.10
N VAL A 229 9.03 -10.22 -17.04
CA VAL A 229 8.24 -9.02 -16.78
C VAL A 229 8.52 -8.55 -15.37
N PHE A 230 8.67 -7.24 -15.22
CA PHE A 230 8.78 -6.61 -13.92
C PHE A 230 7.70 -5.54 -13.83
N ASP A 231 6.81 -5.68 -12.85
CA ASP A 231 5.73 -4.75 -12.60
C ASP A 231 6.02 -3.88 -11.37
N SER A 232 6.48 -2.65 -11.62
CA SER A 232 6.76 -1.67 -10.57
C SER A 232 5.50 -0.93 -10.10
N VAL A 233 4.36 -1.15 -10.74
CA VAL A 233 3.05 -0.60 -10.31
C VAL A 233 2.38 -1.59 -9.37
N SER A 234 2.37 -2.87 -9.74
CA SER A 234 1.81 -3.99 -8.99
C SER A 234 0.34 -3.81 -8.61
N ALA A 235 -0.44 -3.12 -9.45
CA ALA A 235 -1.90 -3.08 -9.34
C ALA A 235 -2.49 -4.33 -10.01
N ALA A 236 -3.68 -4.79 -9.60
CA ALA A 236 -4.28 -6.00 -10.15
C ALA A 236 -4.31 -6.02 -11.70
N ALA A 237 -4.63 -4.88 -12.33
CA ALA A 237 -4.62 -4.75 -13.79
C ALA A 237 -3.22 -4.89 -14.41
N THR A 238 -2.18 -4.30 -13.80
CA THR A 238 -0.80 -4.42 -14.33
C THR A 238 -0.21 -5.80 -14.05
N GLN A 239 -0.58 -6.43 -12.93
CA GLN A 239 -0.20 -7.80 -12.64
C GLN A 239 -0.81 -8.76 -13.66
N GLN A 240 -2.11 -8.61 -13.96
CA GLN A 240 -2.78 -9.42 -14.99
C GLN A 240 -2.13 -9.21 -16.36
N ALA A 241 -1.90 -7.96 -16.76
CA ALA A 241 -1.23 -7.66 -18.02
C ALA A 241 0.20 -8.26 -18.08
N GLY A 242 0.95 -8.20 -16.98
CA GLY A 242 2.26 -8.81 -16.89
C GLY A 242 2.21 -10.34 -17.03
N LEU A 243 1.22 -10.98 -16.42
CA LEU A 243 0.97 -12.42 -16.60
C LEU A 243 0.55 -12.75 -18.03
N ASP A 244 -0.34 -11.97 -18.65
CA ASP A 244 -0.82 -12.18 -20.02
C ASP A 244 0.32 -12.09 -21.05
N LEU A 245 1.31 -11.22 -20.81
CA LEU A 245 2.48 -11.04 -21.66
C LEU A 245 3.45 -12.23 -21.61
N LEU A 246 3.56 -12.91 -20.47
CA LEU A 246 4.56 -13.96 -20.28
C LEU A 246 4.25 -15.21 -21.10
N ALA A 247 5.29 -15.79 -21.68
CA ALA A 247 5.26 -17.15 -22.21
C ALA A 247 5.25 -18.17 -21.04
N PRO A 248 4.89 -19.45 -21.30
CA PRO A 248 5.07 -20.53 -20.33
C PRO A 248 6.52 -20.60 -19.83
N GLY A 249 6.71 -20.81 -18.53
CA GLY A 249 8.00 -20.74 -17.83
C GLY A 249 8.50 -19.32 -17.52
N GLY A 250 7.75 -18.31 -17.97
CA GLY A 250 8.08 -16.91 -17.76
C GLY A 250 7.96 -16.46 -16.30
N ARG A 251 8.67 -15.39 -15.96
CA ARG A 251 8.81 -14.89 -14.59
C ARG A 251 8.32 -13.45 -14.47
N LEU A 252 7.42 -13.22 -13.52
CA LEU A 252 6.91 -11.91 -13.15
C LEU A 252 7.47 -11.51 -11.78
N VAL A 253 8.05 -10.32 -11.69
CA VAL A 253 8.40 -9.69 -10.40
C VAL A 253 7.45 -8.55 -10.08
N LEU A 254 6.99 -8.52 -8.83
CA LEU A 254 6.10 -7.51 -8.25
C LEU A 254 6.80 -6.79 -7.09
N VAL A 255 6.38 -5.55 -6.84
CA VAL A 255 6.79 -4.75 -5.67
C VAL A 255 5.68 -4.63 -4.62
N LEU A 256 4.49 -5.16 -4.90
CA LEU A 256 3.38 -5.34 -3.95
C LEU A 256 2.87 -6.78 -4.03
N GLY A 257 2.02 -7.17 -3.06
CA GLY A 257 1.44 -8.50 -3.03
C GLY A 257 0.64 -8.85 -4.28
N LEU A 258 0.68 -10.13 -4.67
CA LEU A 258 -0.11 -10.67 -5.76
C LEU A 258 -1.62 -10.54 -5.44
N ALA A 259 -2.35 -9.90 -6.34
CA ALA A 259 -3.78 -9.60 -6.24
C ALA A 259 -4.62 -10.37 -7.27
N VAL A 260 -3.99 -11.06 -8.21
CA VAL A 260 -4.63 -11.86 -9.27
C VAL A 260 -4.18 -13.31 -9.23
N LYS A 261 -4.93 -14.20 -9.87
CA LYS A 261 -4.57 -15.63 -9.94
C LYS A 261 -3.43 -15.83 -10.94
N ALA A 262 -2.26 -16.23 -10.45
CA ALA A 262 -1.15 -16.62 -11.32
C ALA A 262 -1.41 -17.99 -11.98
N PRO A 263 -1.15 -18.14 -13.30
CA PRO A 263 -1.11 -19.45 -13.96
C PRO A 263 -0.03 -20.37 -13.39
N GLU A 264 -0.28 -21.68 -13.37
CA GLU A 264 0.64 -22.68 -12.79
C GLU A 264 1.96 -22.80 -13.55
N ASP A 265 1.98 -22.44 -14.84
CA ASP A 265 3.15 -22.51 -15.71
C ASP A 265 4.03 -21.25 -15.64
N LYS A 266 3.72 -20.29 -14.76
CA LYS A 266 4.45 -19.02 -14.61
C LYS A 266 4.86 -18.81 -13.17
N SER A 267 6.04 -18.26 -12.94
CA SER A 267 6.49 -17.93 -11.58
C SER A 267 6.24 -16.46 -11.27
N VAL A 268 5.70 -16.19 -10.08
CA VAL A 268 5.57 -14.83 -9.55
C VAL A 268 6.46 -14.69 -8.33
N SER A 269 7.24 -13.61 -8.28
CA SER A 269 8.08 -13.24 -7.15
C SER A 269 7.66 -11.86 -6.64
N VAL A 270 7.63 -11.70 -5.31
CA VAL A 270 7.33 -10.41 -4.67
C VAL A 270 8.61 -9.93 -3.99
N VAL A 271 9.07 -8.75 -4.38
CA VAL A 271 10.29 -8.15 -3.85
C VAL A 271 9.95 -7.34 -2.63
N LEU A 272 10.50 -7.75 -1.49
CA LEU A 272 10.52 -6.94 -0.29
C LEU A 272 11.90 -6.27 -0.19
N GLY A 273 11.97 -5.00 -0.58
CA GLY A 273 13.21 -4.22 -0.67
C GLY A 273 13.83 -3.82 0.68
N ILE A 274 13.86 -4.72 1.66
CA ILE A 274 14.44 -4.50 2.99
C ILE A 274 15.89 -5.02 2.98
N PRO A 275 16.91 -4.16 3.11
CA PRO A 275 18.31 -4.57 2.88
C PRO A 275 18.87 -5.64 3.84
N ILE A 276 18.29 -5.79 5.02
CA ILE A 276 18.79 -6.69 6.07
C ILE A 276 18.16 -8.09 6.06
N LEU A 277 17.22 -8.35 5.15
CA LEU A 277 16.66 -9.70 5.03
C LEU A 277 17.73 -10.66 4.51
N PRO A 278 17.84 -11.90 5.05
CA PRO A 278 18.88 -12.85 4.65
C PRO A 278 18.95 -13.11 3.13
N GLU A 279 17.80 -13.18 2.47
CA GLU A 279 17.70 -13.38 1.01
C GLU A 279 18.24 -12.19 0.19
N ASN A 280 18.39 -11.01 0.80
CA ASN A 280 18.81 -9.77 0.15
C ASN A 280 20.31 -9.48 0.33
N ALA A 281 21.11 -10.46 0.78
CA ALA A 281 22.53 -10.28 1.11
C ALA A 281 23.37 -9.61 0.00
N ILE A 282 22.98 -9.79 -1.28
CA ILE A 282 23.67 -9.16 -2.43
C ILE A 282 23.67 -7.62 -2.38
N ILE A 283 22.76 -7.02 -1.61
CA ILE A 283 22.61 -5.57 -1.52
C ILE A 283 23.77 -4.91 -0.77
N GLN A 284 24.37 -5.60 0.20
CA GLN A 284 25.48 -5.06 1.00
C GLN A 284 26.70 -4.81 0.11
N THR A 285 27.13 -5.83 -0.62
CA THR A 285 28.19 -5.70 -1.63
C THR A 285 27.83 -4.66 -2.69
N PHE A 286 26.56 -4.59 -3.11
CA PHE A 286 26.14 -3.60 -4.09
C PHE A 286 26.31 -2.16 -3.61
N TYR A 287 25.85 -1.82 -2.40
CA TYR A 287 26.02 -0.47 -1.84
C TYR A 287 27.50 -0.17 -1.56
N HIS A 288 28.18 -1.08 -0.87
CA HIS A 288 29.53 -0.84 -0.39
C HIS A 288 30.56 -0.76 -1.53
N ASP A 289 30.50 -1.68 -2.50
CA ASP A 289 31.58 -1.88 -3.46
C ASP A 289 31.25 -1.39 -4.88
N ILE A 290 29.96 -1.33 -5.26
CA ILE A 290 29.58 -1.25 -6.69
C ILE A 290 28.93 0.10 -7.05
N ILE A 291 27.85 0.49 -6.37
CA ILE A 291 26.97 1.57 -6.86
C ILE A 291 27.67 2.92 -6.99
N SER A 292 28.59 3.24 -6.07
CA SER A 292 29.33 4.50 -6.12
C SER A 292 30.07 4.67 -7.46
N GLY A 293 30.72 3.61 -7.94
CA GLY A 293 31.41 3.61 -9.24
C GLY A 293 30.46 3.60 -10.44
N TRP A 294 29.27 3.00 -10.31
CA TRP A 294 28.25 3.04 -11.36
C TRP A 294 27.65 4.44 -11.52
N LEU A 295 27.42 5.14 -10.41
CA LEU A 295 26.95 6.52 -10.40
C LEU A 295 28.01 7.47 -10.99
N GLU A 296 29.28 7.32 -10.60
CA GLU A 296 30.39 8.13 -11.12
C GLU A 296 30.54 7.98 -12.65
N LYS A 297 30.38 6.75 -13.16
CA LYS A 297 30.42 6.46 -14.61
C LYS A 297 29.12 6.80 -15.35
N GLY A 298 28.06 7.20 -14.64
CA GLY A 298 26.75 7.48 -15.22
C GLY A 298 26.03 6.26 -15.81
N ILE A 299 26.38 5.04 -15.35
CA ILE A 299 25.71 3.78 -15.70
C ILE A 299 24.29 3.80 -15.11
N ILE A 300 24.20 4.19 -13.84
CA ILE A 300 22.95 4.53 -13.17
C ILE A 300 22.94 6.03 -12.96
N LYS A 301 21.80 6.65 -13.27
CA LYS A 301 21.53 8.06 -13.05
C LYS A 301 20.37 8.20 -12.06
N PRO A 302 20.48 9.12 -11.09
CA PRO A 302 19.36 9.57 -10.28
C PRO A 302 18.13 9.95 -11.11
N ASN A 303 16.95 9.72 -10.54
CA ASN A 303 15.72 10.26 -11.10
C ASN A 303 15.69 11.79 -10.97
N ASN A 304 14.82 12.45 -11.74
CA ASN A 304 14.55 13.88 -11.58
C ASN A 304 14.02 14.14 -10.16
N VAL A 305 14.48 15.24 -9.55
CA VAL A 305 14.17 15.57 -8.16
C VAL A 305 13.41 16.89 -8.08
N GLU A 306 12.38 16.93 -7.25
CA GLU A 306 11.73 18.13 -6.73
C GLU A 306 12.08 18.25 -5.25
N VAL A 307 12.69 19.37 -4.85
CA VAL A 307 12.98 19.62 -3.42
C VAL A 307 11.78 20.31 -2.79
N LEU A 308 11.20 19.67 -1.76
CA LEU A 308 10.08 20.23 -1.02
C LEU A 308 10.54 21.34 -0.05
N PRO A 309 9.76 22.41 0.14
CA PRO A 309 10.06 23.46 1.11
C PRO A 309 9.89 22.97 2.56
N ASP A 310 10.30 23.79 3.52
CA ASP A 310 10.08 23.57 4.97
C ASP A 310 10.75 22.34 5.61
N GLY A 311 11.69 21.70 4.91
CA GLY A 311 12.49 20.59 5.43
C GLY A 311 11.61 19.42 5.89
N LEU A 312 11.85 18.90 7.10
CA LEU A 312 11.07 17.77 7.66
C LEU A 312 9.55 18.04 7.68
N LYS A 313 9.10 19.29 7.80
CA LYS A 313 7.66 19.61 7.77
C LYS A 313 7.06 19.36 6.38
N GLY A 314 7.85 19.55 5.31
CA GLY A 314 7.44 19.32 3.93
C GLY A 314 7.09 17.86 3.63
N ILE A 315 7.60 16.90 4.41
CA ILE A 315 7.30 15.46 4.28
C ILE A 315 5.79 15.21 4.38
N ILE A 316 5.11 15.85 5.34
CA ILE A 316 3.69 15.59 5.61
C ILE A 316 2.83 15.92 4.38
N GLU A 317 3.07 17.08 3.77
CA GLU A 317 2.35 17.49 2.57
C GLU A 317 2.80 16.69 1.34
N GLY A 318 4.10 16.40 1.24
CA GLY A 318 4.64 15.57 0.17
C GLY A 318 4.05 14.16 0.13
N LEU A 319 3.80 13.55 1.29
CA LEU A 319 3.16 12.22 1.37
C LEU A 319 1.70 12.25 0.94
N LYS A 320 0.94 13.30 1.30
CA LYS A 320 -0.44 13.50 0.81
C LYS A 320 -0.48 13.65 -0.71
N ARG A 321 0.45 14.44 -1.26
CA ARG A 321 0.60 14.59 -2.72
C ARG A 321 0.95 13.27 -3.40
N LEU A 322 1.86 12.50 -2.81
CA LEU A 322 2.28 11.20 -3.35
C LEU A 322 1.14 10.17 -3.30
N GLU A 323 0.33 10.18 -2.24
CA GLU A 323 -0.87 9.35 -2.13
C GLU A 323 -1.92 9.70 -3.19
N ALA A 324 -2.04 11.00 -3.55
CA ALA A 324 -2.95 11.49 -4.58
C ALA A 324 -2.41 11.36 -6.02
N ASP A 325 -1.27 10.69 -6.23
CA ASP A 325 -0.55 10.60 -7.51
C ASP A 325 -0.17 11.97 -8.12
N GLN A 326 0.04 12.99 -7.27
CA GLN A 326 0.37 14.35 -7.66
C GLN A 326 1.89 14.63 -7.59
N LEU A 327 2.62 14.14 -8.60
CA LEU A 327 4.03 14.46 -8.83
C LEU A 327 4.17 15.60 -9.86
N TRP A 328 4.94 16.67 -9.57
CA TRP A 328 5.08 17.80 -10.51
C TRP A 328 6.01 17.46 -11.68
N LEU A 329 5.39 17.13 -12.82
CA LEU A 329 5.93 17.45 -14.14
C LEU A 329 4.78 18.02 -14.99
N THR A 330 4.31 19.22 -14.63
CA THR A 330 3.59 20.16 -15.51
C THR A 330 3.50 21.56 -14.90
N ASN A 331 3.91 22.54 -15.69
CA ASN A 331 3.79 23.99 -15.59
C ASN A 331 2.64 24.53 -14.69
N PRO A 332 2.90 25.44 -13.72
CA PRO A 332 1.90 25.98 -12.78
C PRO A 332 0.77 26.85 -13.37
N GLN A 333 0.69 27.02 -14.70
CA GLN A 333 -0.33 27.87 -15.35
C GLN A 333 -1.67 27.18 -15.68
N LEU A 334 -1.84 25.88 -15.40
CA LEU A 334 -3.08 25.15 -15.76
C LEU A 334 -3.99 24.76 -14.58
N ALA A 335 -3.69 25.22 -13.35
CA ALA A 335 -4.48 24.88 -12.15
C ALA A 335 -5.67 25.81 -11.88
N SER A 336 -5.97 26.77 -12.76
CA SER A 336 -7.13 27.65 -12.63
C SER A 336 -8.14 27.35 -13.72
N LEU A 337 -9.11 26.48 -13.45
CA LEU A 337 -10.44 26.40 -14.08
C LEU A 337 -11.18 25.21 -13.45
N ASP A 338 -11.92 25.45 -12.38
CA ASP A 338 -13.35 25.13 -12.28
C ASP A 338 -13.88 25.47 -10.88
N ASN A 339 -14.59 26.59 -10.81
CA ASN A 339 -15.44 26.97 -9.69
C ASN A 339 -16.59 27.77 -10.30
N THR A 340 -17.84 27.27 -10.19
CA THR A 340 -19.18 27.91 -10.36
C THR A 340 -20.16 26.78 -10.71
N ASN A 341 -21.39 26.59 -10.20
CA ASN A 341 -22.47 27.39 -9.56
C ASN A 341 -23.28 26.41 -8.64
N GLY A 342 -24.02 26.77 -7.58
CA GLY A 342 -25.25 27.59 -7.51
C GLY A 342 -26.37 26.76 -6.84
N ALA A 343 -27.13 27.34 -5.89
CA ALA A 343 -27.96 26.65 -4.85
C ALA A 343 -29.49 26.49 -5.14
N ILE A 344 -30.20 25.71 -4.29
CA ILE A 344 -31.61 25.78 -3.73
C ILE A 344 -32.10 24.35 -3.35
N ASP A 345 -33.05 24.04 -2.44
CA ASP A 345 -33.36 24.28 -1.00
C ASP A 345 -34.36 23.15 -0.58
N LEU A 346 -34.40 22.80 0.71
CA LEU A 346 -34.96 21.62 1.38
C LEU A 346 -36.45 21.76 1.78
N GLN A 347 -37.26 20.68 1.71
CA GLN A 347 -38.43 20.35 2.58
C GLN A 347 -39.19 19.14 1.97
N GLU A 348 -39.63 18.08 2.68
CA GLU A 348 -40.13 17.93 4.05
C GLU A 348 -39.64 16.60 4.66
N LEU A 349 -39.42 16.60 5.99
CA LEU A 349 -38.66 15.66 6.85
C LEU A 349 -37.15 15.90 6.99
N GLY A 350 -36.55 16.81 6.20
CA GLY A 350 -35.21 17.33 6.49
C GLY A 350 -34.09 16.28 6.54
N LEU A 351 -34.21 15.20 5.77
CA LEU A 351 -33.22 14.15 5.65
C LEU A 351 -32.97 13.87 4.17
N GLN A 352 -31.76 14.17 3.69
CA GLN A 352 -31.28 13.65 2.41
C GLN A 352 -30.49 12.38 2.71
N ILE A 353 -30.78 11.28 2.01
CA ILE A 353 -29.79 10.20 1.88
C ILE A 353 -28.81 10.67 0.81
N LEU A 354 -27.51 10.71 1.11
CA LEU A 354 -26.48 10.88 0.07
C LEU A 354 -26.50 9.65 -0.83
N ARG A 355 -27.29 9.74 -1.91
CA ARG A 355 -27.37 8.72 -2.95
C ARG A 355 -26.21 8.93 -3.90
N ILE A 356 -25.41 7.89 -4.08
CA ILE A 356 -24.47 7.84 -5.18
C ILE A 356 -25.20 7.28 -6.40
N SER A 357 -24.98 7.90 -7.57
CA SER A 357 -25.55 7.45 -8.83
C SER A 357 -25.20 5.98 -9.07
N ALA A 358 -26.03 5.21 -9.78
CA ALA A 358 -25.72 3.82 -10.15
C ALA A 358 -24.37 3.65 -10.88
N ASN A 359 -23.82 4.74 -11.43
CA ASN A 359 -22.51 4.79 -12.10
C ASN A 359 -21.34 5.13 -11.16
N GLN A 360 -21.61 5.41 -9.88
CA GLN A 360 -20.62 5.68 -8.83
C GLN A 360 -20.63 4.53 -7.83
N LEU A 361 -19.45 4.00 -7.51
CA LEU A 361 -19.30 2.86 -6.61
C LEU A 361 -19.35 3.31 -5.14
N ALA A 362 -20.09 2.57 -4.32
CA ALA A 362 -20.05 2.71 -2.86
C ALA A 362 -18.77 2.10 -2.27
N GLU A 363 -18.50 2.38 -0.99
CA GLU A 363 -17.34 1.85 -0.27
C GLU A 363 -17.19 0.32 -0.41
N GLU A 364 -18.31 -0.41 -0.33
CA GLU A 364 -18.38 -1.88 -0.47
C GLU A 364 -18.25 -2.39 -1.91
N GLU A 365 -18.37 -1.51 -2.90
CA GLU A 365 -18.37 -1.86 -4.33
C GLU A 365 -17.01 -1.65 -4.99
N HIS A 366 -16.03 -1.14 -4.25
CA HIS A 366 -14.64 -1.04 -4.71
C HIS A 366 -13.91 -2.39 -4.75
N TYR A 367 -14.56 -3.48 -4.31
CA TYR A 367 -14.05 -4.85 -4.39
C TYR A 367 -14.76 -5.60 -5.53
N LEU A 368 -13.98 -6.03 -6.55
CA LEU A 368 -14.33 -6.75 -7.80
C LEU A 368 -15.70 -7.48 -7.82
N ASP A 369 -16.53 -7.20 -8.84
CA ASP A 369 -17.67 -7.97 -9.41
C ASP A 369 -18.64 -8.76 -8.47
N VAL A 370 -18.66 -8.47 -7.16
CA VAL A 370 -19.56 -9.09 -6.17
C VAL A 370 -20.77 -8.22 -5.80
N THR A 371 -20.96 -7.11 -6.51
CA THR A 371 -22.01 -6.11 -6.24
C THR A 371 -23.44 -6.66 -6.32
N ALA A 372 -23.67 -7.75 -7.07
CA ALA A 372 -24.97 -8.38 -7.15
C ALA A 372 -25.33 -9.23 -5.91
N TRP A 373 -24.39 -9.43 -4.98
CA TRP A 373 -24.54 -10.39 -3.90
C TRP A 373 -24.88 -9.76 -2.54
N TYR A 374 -24.79 -8.44 -2.37
CA TYR A 374 -25.13 -7.76 -1.10
C TYR A 374 -26.63 -7.44 -0.98
N TYR A 375 -27.16 -7.44 0.25
CA TYR A 375 -28.49 -6.88 0.52
C TYR A 375 -28.44 -5.36 0.45
N LEU A 376 -29.44 -4.74 -0.18
CA LEU A 376 -29.57 -3.29 -0.17
C LEU A 376 -30.40 -2.82 1.03
N VAL A 377 -29.71 -2.45 2.12
CA VAL A 377 -30.37 -1.96 3.35
C VAL A 377 -30.71 -0.48 3.25
N ARG A 378 -31.93 -0.11 3.66
CA ARG A 378 -32.40 1.29 3.76
C ARG A 378 -32.42 1.77 5.22
N ILE A 379 -32.19 3.07 5.42
CA ILE A 379 -32.39 3.67 6.75
C ILE A 379 -33.88 3.66 7.09
N ASN A 380 -34.18 3.37 8.36
CA ASN A 380 -35.50 3.08 8.91
C ASN A 380 -36.15 1.78 8.40
N GLU A 381 -35.44 0.98 7.59
CA GLU A 381 -35.91 -0.36 7.23
C GLU A 381 -36.08 -1.20 8.48
N LEU A 382 -37.18 -1.96 8.54
CA LEU A 382 -37.57 -2.75 9.69
C LEU A 382 -37.40 -4.23 9.38
N PHE A 383 -36.39 -4.86 9.98
CA PHE A 383 -36.20 -6.30 9.87
C PHE A 383 -36.92 -7.05 10.99
N ALA A 384 -37.48 -8.22 10.65
CA ALA A 384 -38.20 -9.10 11.56
C ALA A 384 -39.27 -8.39 12.42
N SER A 385 -39.85 -7.28 11.89
CA SER A 385 -40.79 -6.40 12.62
C SER A 385 -40.24 -5.83 13.94
N ARG A 386 -38.92 -5.79 14.11
CA ARG A 386 -38.29 -5.49 15.42
C ARG A 386 -37.05 -4.62 15.33
N TYR A 387 -36.23 -4.80 14.30
CA TYR A 387 -34.92 -4.15 14.19
C TYR A 387 -34.98 -3.03 13.16
N GLN A 388 -35.06 -1.79 13.64
CA GLN A 388 -35.13 -0.62 12.77
C GLN A 388 -33.73 -0.08 12.50
N VAL A 389 -33.32 -0.04 11.23
CA VAL A 389 -31.98 0.41 10.82
C VAL A 389 -31.80 1.91 11.05
N VAL A 390 -30.65 2.27 11.61
CA VAL A 390 -30.29 3.66 11.90
C VAL A 390 -29.11 4.14 11.06
N GLY A 391 -28.10 3.30 10.82
CA GLY A 391 -26.95 3.70 10.03
C GLY A 391 -25.96 2.58 9.75
N LYS A 392 -25.02 2.83 8.84
CA LYS A 392 -24.06 1.82 8.41
C LYS A 392 -22.81 1.89 9.28
N VAL A 393 -22.38 0.75 9.83
CA VAL A 393 -21.24 0.68 10.76
C VAL A 393 -19.98 0.21 10.05
N GLY A 394 -20.10 -0.63 9.02
CA GLY A 394 -18.97 -1.09 8.23
C GLY A 394 -19.36 -2.13 7.19
N PHE A 395 -18.38 -2.62 6.44
CA PHE A 395 -18.54 -3.67 5.46
C PHE A 395 -17.27 -4.51 5.35
N GLY A 396 -17.40 -5.73 4.83
CA GLY A 396 -16.28 -6.60 4.46
C GLY A 396 -16.65 -7.45 3.25
N THR A 397 -15.76 -8.36 2.88
CA THR A 397 -15.86 -9.17 1.65
C THR A 397 -17.13 -10.03 1.54
N THR A 398 -17.75 -10.37 2.67
CA THR A 398 -18.84 -11.35 2.76
C THR A 398 -20.08 -10.83 3.50
N SER A 399 -20.04 -9.61 4.04
CA SER A 399 -21.15 -9.04 4.81
C SER A 399 -21.05 -7.52 4.97
N THR A 400 -22.19 -6.89 5.27
CA THR A 400 -22.29 -5.51 5.74
C THR A 400 -22.76 -5.49 7.19
N VAL A 401 -22.43 -4.44 7.92
CA VAL A 401 -22.83 -4.27 9.33
C VAL A 401 -23.55 -2.95 9.53
N TRP A 402 -24.71 -3.02 10.19
CA TRP A 402 -25.63 -1.90 10.36
C TRP A 402 -25.99 -1.72 11.83
N LEU A 403 -26.07 -0.48 12.28
CA LEU A 403 -26.62 -0.13 13.59
C LEU A 403 -28.15 -0.11 13.47
N ALA A 404 -28.84 -0.74 14.41
CA ALA A 404 -30.29 -0.75 14.46
C ALA A 404 -30.82 -0.58 15.89
N ARG A 405 -32.04 -0.05 16.01
CA ARG A 405 -32.82 -0.06 17.25
C ARG A 405 -33.57 -1.38 17.35
N ASP A 406 -33.33 -2.12 18.42
CA ASP A 406 -34.16 -3.24 18.85
C ASP A 406 -35.38 -2.67 19.59
N LEU A 407 -36.50 -2.55 18.86
CA LEU A 407 -37.72 -1.90 19.35
C LEU A 407 -38.37 -2.68 20.51
N ALA A 408 -38.15 -3.99 20.60
CA ALA A 408 -38.67 -4.81 21.69
C ALA A 408 -37.74 -4.79 22.92
N GLY A 409 -36.42 -4.69 22.69
CA GLY A 409 -35.40 -4.69 23.74
C GLY A 409 -34.99 -3.31 24.24
N CYS A 410 -35.55 -2.23 23.68
CA CYS A 410 -35.21 -0.82 23.97
C CYS A 410 -33.70 -0.55 24.01
N ARG A 411 -32.97 -1.04 23.01
CA ARG A 411 -31.50 -0.97 22.93
C ARG A 411 -31.01 -0.87 21.49
N HIS A 412 -29.75 -0.50 21.32
CA HIS A 412 -29.06 -0.60 20.04
C HIS A 412 -28.43 -1.98 19.83
N VAL A 413 -28.54 -2.48 18.61
CA VAL A 413 -27.94 -3.74 18.14
C VAL A 413 -27.17 -3.51 16.84
N ALA A 414 -26.23 -4.41 16.55
CA ALA A 414 -25.56 -4.48 15.27
C ALA A 414 -26.16 -5.63 14.45
N LEU A 415 -26.59 -5.34 13.23
CA LEU A 415 -27.05 -6.31 12.24
C LEU A 415 -25.91 -6.60 11.28
N LYS A 416 -25.37 -7.82 11.30
CA LYS A 416 -24.42 -8.31 10.29
C LYS A 416 -25.22 -9.06 9.22
N ILE A 417 -25.31 -8.49 8.03
CA ILE A 417 -26.07 -9.03 6.90
C ILE A 417 -25.09 -9.54 5.86
N TYR A 418 -25.12 -10.85 5.60
CA TYR A 418 -24.20 -11.47 4.66
C TYR A 418 -24.60 -11.22 3.21
N ILE A 419 -23.64 -11.40 2.31
CA ILE A 419 -23.92 -11.58 0.89
C ILE A 419 -24.78 -12.84 0.69
N ARG A 420 -25.31 -13.06 -0.54
CA ARG A 420 -26.16 -14.22 -0.87
C ARG A 420 -25.56 -15.52 -0.35
N SER A 421 -26.38 -16.32 0.34
CA SER A 421 -25.92 -17.53 1.02
C SER A 421 -25.26 -18.54 0.07
N SER A 422 -25.72 -18.60 -1.20
CA SER A 422 -25.13 -19.43 -2.26
C SER A 422 -23.70 -19.03 -2.64
N SER A 423 -23.29 -17.79 -2.37
CA SER A 423 -21.96 -17.25 -2.70
C SER A 423 -20.94 -17.38 -1.55
N LEU A 424 -21.35 -17.84 -0.37
CA LEU A 424 -20.51 -17.86 0.85
C LEU A 424 -19.73 -19.16 1.09
N GLY A 425 -19.97 -20.22 0.31
CA GLY A 425 -19.32 -21.52 0.52
C GLY A 425 -19.47 -22.03 1.95
N ASN A 426 -18.35 -22.43 2.59
CA ASN A 426 -18.33 -22.98 3.95
C ASN A 426 -18.17 -21.93 5.06
N GLU A 427 -17.97 -20.65 4.73
CA GLU A 427 -17.59 -19.61 5.70
C GLU A 427 -18.74 -19.30 6.68
N LEU A 428 -19.97 -19.19 6.16
CA LEU A 428 -21.15 -18.95 6.99
C LEU A 428 -21.38 -20.10 7.98
N SER A 429 -21.23 -21.35 7.51
CA SER A 429 -21.38 -22.55 8.35
C SER A 429 -20.31 -22.64 9.44
N GLN A 430 -19.07 -22.20 9.16
CA GLN A 430 -17.98 -22.15 10.15
C GLN A 430 -18.22 -21.07 11.21
N GLU A 431 -18.71 -19.89 10.82
CA GLU A 431 -19.03 -18.83 11.79
C GLU A 431 -20.23 -19.23 12.66
N LEU A 432 -21.27 -19.80 12.06
CA LEU A 432 -22.43 -20.32 12.79
C LEU A 432 -22.06 -21.46 13.75
N ALA A 433 -21.10 -22.31 13.40
CA ALA A 433 -20.60 -23.38 14.26
C ALA A 433 -19.83 -22.87 15.49
N ALA A 434 -19.35 -21.62 15.49
CA ALA A 434 -18.65 -21.03 16.62
C ALA A 434 -19.60 -20.56 17.74
N TYR A 435 -20.82 -20.12 17.44
CA TYR A 435 -21.74 -19.57 18.46
C TYR A 435 -22.31 -20.60 19.47
N PRO A 436 -22.53 -21.88 19.13
CA PRO A 436 -22.87 -22.91 20.12
C PRO A 436 -21.82 -23.06 21.24
N LEU A 437 -20.55 -22.70 21.00
CA LEU A 437 -19.49 -22.74 22.02
C LEU A 437 -19.67 -21.67 23.11
N GLU A 438 -20.47 -20.62 22.87
CA GLU A 438 -20.87 -19.65 23.92
C GLU A 438 -21.70 -20.32 25.05
N ARG A 439 -22.39 -21.41 24.70
CA ARG A 439 -23.14 -22.26 25.64
C ARG A 439 -22.28 -23.36 26.27
N GLY A 440 -20.98 -23.38 25.96
CA GLY A 440 -19.97 -24.26 26.56
C GLY A 440 -19.71 -23.97 28.04
N PRO A 441 -18.75 -24.66 28.67
CA PRO A 441 -18.53 -24.63 30.12
C PRO A 441 -18.38 -23.20 30.65
N ILE A 442 -19.11 -22.88 31.73
CA ILE A 442 -19.25 -21.52 32.28
C ILE A 442 -17.90 -20.86 32.61
N PHE A 443 -16.89 -21.67 32.94
CA PHE A 443 -15.57 -21.25 33.38
C PHE A 443 -14.51 -21.19 32.26
N HIS A 444 -14.89 -21.37 30.99
CA HIS A 444 -13.91 -21.26 29.91
C HIS A 444 -13.41 -19.81 29.79
N PRO A 445 -12.10 -19.53 29.89
CA PRO A 445 -11.56 -18.16 29.91
C PRO A 445 -11.85 -17.40 28.62
N GLY A 446 -12.00 -18.09 27.49
CA GLY A 446 -12.41 -17.49 26.21
C GLY A 446 -13.91 -17.17 26.12
N ARG A 447 -14.75 -17.58 27.08
CA ARG A 447 -16.22 -17.40 27.01
C ARG A 447 -16.66 -15.95 27.16
N GLN A 448 -16.03 -15.21 28.08
CA GLN A 448 -16.24 -13.76 28.22
C GLN A 448 -15.72 -12.96 27.02
N ALA A 449 -14.96 -13.65 26.18
CA ALA A 449 -14.27 -13.15 25.02
C ALA A 449 -15.08 -13.46 23.73
N MET A 450 -16.22 -14.17 23.82
CA MET A 450 -17.09 -14.42 22.67
C MET A 450 -18.21 -13.37 22.61
N ARG A 451 -18.54 -12.94 21.38
CA ARG A 451 -19.62 -12.00 21.14
C ARG A 451 -20.97 -12.71 21.24
N THR A 452 -21.82 -12.23 22.13
CA THR A 452 -23.14 -12.82 22.32
C THR A 452 -24.02 -12.63 21.09
N LEU A 453 -24.38 -13.74 20.44
CA LEU A 453 -25.40 -13.74 19.40
C LEU A 453 -26.79 -13.57 20.03
N LEU A 454 -27.44 -12.45 19.76
CA LEU A 454 -28.74 -12.09 20.34
C LEU A 454 -29.91 -12.68 19.56
N ASP A 455 -29.79 -12.71 18.23
CA ASP A 455 -30.80 -13.20 17.31
C ASP A 455 -30.15 -13.56 15.96
N SER A 456 -30.85 -14.35 15.16
CA SER A 456 -30.41 -14.80 13.84
C SER A 456 -31.63 -15.12 12.98
N PHE A 457 -31.73 -14.53 11.80
CA PHE A 457 -32.85 -14.74 10.88
C PHE A 457 -32.43 -14.61 9.42
N ILE A 458 -33.23 -15.19 8.53
CA ILE A 458 -33.02 -15.12 7.09
C ILE A 458 -33.85 -13.97 6.51
N ILE A 459 -33.23 -13.18 5.65
CA ILE A 459 -33.87 -12.15 4.84
C ILE A 459 -34.20 -12.78 3.48
N SER A 460 -35.48 -12.92 3.18
CA SER A 460 -35.97 -13.44 1.90
C SER A 460 -36.14 -12.31 0.88
N ILE A 461 -35.60 -12.51 -0.33
CA ILE A 461 -35.68 -11.60 -1.47
C ILE A 461 -36.45 -12.31 -2.59
N SER A 462 -37.29 -11.59 -3.33
CA SER A 462 -38.02 -12.17 -4.47
C SER A 462 -37.07 -12.51 -5.64
N GLY A 463 -36.88 -13.80 -5.96
CA GLY A 463 -36.04 -14.27 -7.07
C GLY A 463 -35.42 -15.65 -6.84
N PRO A 464 -34.81 -16.30 -7.86
CA PRO A 464 -34.40 -17.71 -7.81
C PRO A 464 -33.20 -18.03 -6.88
N ASP A 465 -32.46 -17.03 -6.38
CA ASP A 465 -31.28 -17.21 -5.50
C ASP A 465 -31.41 -16.41 -4.17
N GLY A 466 -32.63 -16.23 -3.66
CA GLY A 466 -33.04 -15.08 -2.84
C GLY A 466 -33.02 -15.20 -1.30
N GLU A 467 -31.97 -15.72 -0.66
CA GLU A 467 -31.89 -15.72 0.82
C GLU A 467 -30.53 -15.29 1.37
N GLN A 468 -30.56 -14.40 2.37
CA GLN A 468 -29.37 -13.91 3.07
C GLN A 468 -29.49 -14.06 4.58
N GLN A 469 -28.42 -14.51 5.21
CA GLN A 469 -28.37 -14.63 6.66
C GLN A 469 -28.13 -13.25 7.29
N CYS A 470 -28.89 -12.94 8.34
CA CYS A 470 -28.65 -11.82 9.23
C CYS A 470 -28.36 -12.33 10.64
N LEU A 471 -27.31 -11.80 11.27
CA LEU A 471 -26.97 -12.07 12.67
C LEU A 471 -27.04 -10.78 13.48
N VAL A 472 -27.61 -10.87 14.69
CA VAL A 472 -27.84 -9.72 15.57
C VAL A 472 -26.91 -9.81 16.79
N PHE A 473 -26.12 -8.76 16.99
CA PHE A 473 -25.17 -8.66 18.11
C PHE A 473 -25.44 -7.42 18.96
N ARG A 474 -24.89 -7.37 20.17
CA ARG A 474 -24.90 -6.13 20.97
C ARG A 474 -24.09 -5.06 20.25
N ALA A 475 -24.65 -3.86 20.08
CA ALA A 475 -23.96 -2.76 19.40
C ALA A 475 -22.65 -2.34 20.10
N LEU A 476 -22.61 -2.46 21.43
CA LEU A 476 -21.46 -2.11 22.27
C LEU A 476 -20.26 -3.04 22.09
N ASP A 477 -20.51 -4.29 21.66
CA ASP A 477 -19.45 -5.23 21.33
C ASP A 477 -18.85 -4.91 19.96
N TYR A 478 -19.39 -3.95 19.19
CA TYR A 478 -18.85 -3.55 17.89
C TYR A 478 -18.10 -2.23 17.93
N MET A 479 -18.40 -1.36 18.89
CA MET A 479 -17.91 0.01 18.91
C MET A 479 -16.92 0.22 20.06
N ARG A 480 -15.70 0.68 19.78
CA ARG A 480 -14.92 1.49 20.72
C ARG A 480 -14.41 2.70 19.97
N LYS A 481 -15.06 3.86 20.21
CA LYS A 481 -14.71 5.21 19.74
C LYS A 481 -13.95 5.27 18.39
N TRP A 482 -14.67 4.89 17.32
CA TRP A 482 -14.55 5.40 15.95
C TRP A 482 -13.21 5.27 15.19
N GLN A 483 -12.68 4.05 15.06
CA GLN A 483 -11.91 3.62 13.88
C GLN A 483 -12.28 2.15 13.56
N VAL A 484 -13.30 1.95 12.72
CA VAL A 484 -13.84 0.61 12.44
C VAL A 484 -12.93 -0.12 11.45
N ILE A 485 -12.19 -1.11 11.96
CA ILE A 485 -11.52 -2.15 11.18
C ILE A 485 -12.50 -3.32 11.06
N HIS A 486 -12.86 -3.68 9.84
CA HIS A 486 -13.59 -4.91 9.56
C HIS A 486 -12.60 -6.02 9.23
N THR A 487 -12.60 -7.13 9.97
CA THR A 487 -12.91 -8.48 9.46
C THR A 487 -12.92 -9.51 10.59
N ASP A 488 -13.76 -10.52 10.39
CA ASP A 488 -13.71 -11.95 10.76
C ASP A 488 -12.90 -12.41 11.97
N ILE A 489 -13.50 -13.36 12.69
CA ILE A 489 -13.12 -13.84 14.02
C ILE A 489 -11.66 -14.31 14.05
N LYS A 490 -10.76 -13.40 14.40
CA LYS A 490 -9.42 -13.68 14.92
C LYS A 490 -9.45 -13.44 16.42
N ALA A 491 -8.65 -14.18 17.18
CA ALA A 491 -8.58 -14.03 18.64
C ALA A 491 -8.26 -12.59 19.10
N ALA A 492 -7.67 -11.77 18.22
CA ALA A 492 -7.39 -10.34 18.44
C ALA A 492 -8.61 -9.41 18.26
N ASN A 493 -9.71 -9.88 17.67
CA ASN A 493 -10.92 -9.10 17.35
C ASN A 493 -12.06 -9.36 18.35
N ILE A 494 -11.71 -9.84 19.53
CA ILE A 494 -12.63 -10.02 20.65
C ILE A 494 -12.81 -8.67 21.33
N LEU A 495 -14.02 -8.13 21.22
CA LEU A 495 -14.33 -6.76 21.60
C LEU A 495 -14.91 -6.70 23.03
N LEU A 496 -14.33 -5.82 23.84
CA LEU A 496 -14.80 -5.52 25.20
C LEU A 496 -15.83 -4.38 25.14
N GLY A 497 -17.02 -4.65 25.67
CA GLY A 497 -18.14 -3.71 25.69
C GLY A 497 -17.80 -2.32 26.27
N ILE A 498 -18.62 -1.34 25.89
CA ILE A 498 -18.61 0.03 26.43
C ILE A 498 -19.78 0.20 27.40
N GLU A 499 -19.62 1.06 28.41
CA GLU A 499 -20.69 1.37 29.37
C GLU A 499 -21.55 2.58 28.97
N ASP A 500 -21.07 3.42 28.04
CA ASP A 500 -21.72 4.67 27.63
C ASP A 500 -22.52 4.51 26.33
N THR A 501 -23.84 4.56 26.42
CA THR A 501 -24.77 4.44 25.28
C THR A 501 -24.97 5.75 24.52
N THR A 502 -24.52 6.90 25.04
CA THR A 502 -24.67 8.21 24.35
C THR A 502 -23.85 8.29 23.06
N VAL A 503 -22.89 7.38 22.87
CA VAL A 503 -22.16 7.23 21.61
C VAL A 503 -23.08 6.84 20.45
N PHE A 504 -24.15 6.09 20.72
CA PHE A 504 -25.10 5.71 19.68
C PHE A 504 -25.94 6.90 19.28
N GLU A 505 -26.47 7.68 20.22
CA GLU A 505 -27.22 8.91 19.90
C GLU A 505 -26.41 9.87 19.04
N LYS A 506 -25.10 10.03 19.34
CA LYS A 506 -24.18 10.82 18.50
C LYS A 506 -23.94 10.19 17.13
N PHE A 507 -23.88 8.86 17.05
CA PHE A 507 -23.81 8.15 15.78
C PHE A 507 -25.07 8.40 14.96
N GLU A 508 -26.26 8.26 15.57
CA GLU A 508 -27.53 8.50 14.90
C GLU A 508 -27.58 9.94 14.38
N GLN A 509 -27.24 10.91 15.23
CA GLN A 509 -27.22 12.31 14.83
C GLN A 509 -26.21 12.58 13.71
N ALA A 510 -25.00 12.01 13.79
CA ALA A 510 -24.00 12.16 12.74
C ALA A 510 -24.45 11.55 11.40
N GLU A 511 -25.12 10.39 11.43
CA GLU A 511 -25.65 9.75 10.24
C GLU A 511 -26.87 10.51 9.67
N LEU A 512 -27.64 11.19 10.52
CA LEU A 512 -28.72 12.09 10.10
C LEU A 512 -28.18 13.39 9.49
N ASP A 513 -27.12 13.95 10.07
CA ASP A 513 -26.49 15.21 9.62
C ASP A 513 -25.64 15.00 8.35
N HIS A 514 -24.94 13.85 8.28
CA HIS A 514 -23.97 13.50 7.24
C HIS A 514 -24.07 12.01 6.89
N PRO A 515 -25.07 11.62 6.07
CA PRO A 515 -25.32 10.22 5.77
C PRO A 515 -24.14 9.58 5.00
N THR A 516 -23.82 8.34 5.34
CA THR A 516 -22.86 7.54 4.59
C THR A 516 -23.38 7.30 3.16
N PRO A 517 -22.53 7.37 2.11
CA PRO A 517 -22.92 7.09 0.72
C PRO A 517 -23.57 5.70 0.55
N ARG A 518 -24.65 5.62 -0.25
CA ARG A 518 -25.38 4.36 -0.50
C ARG A 518 -25.77 4.21 -1.98
N LYS A 519 -25.71 2.97 -2.47
CA LYS A 519 -26.10 2.60 -3.83
C LYS A 519 -27.59 2.86 -4.09
N GLU A 520 -27.90 3.42 -5.25
CA GLU A 520 -29.26 3.47 -5.81
C GLU A 520 -29.39 2.41 -6.93
N ILE A 521 -30.42 1.58 -6.88
CA ILE A 521 -30.80 0.70 -7.99
C ILE A 521 -32.03 1.34 -8.63
N GLY A 522 -31.93 1.70 -9.91
CA GLY A 522 -33.05 2.30 -10.64
C GLY A 522 -34.28 1.38 -10.65
N ASP A 523 -35.47 1.99 -10.67
CA ASP A 523 -36.76 1.29 -10.74
C ASP A 523 -36.87 0.32 -11.92
#